data_AF-A0A2S8B3U8-F1
#
_entry.id   AF-A0A2S8B3U8-F1
#
_cell.length_a   1.000
_cell.length_b   1.000
_cell.length_c   1.000
_cell.angle_alpha   90.00
_cell.angle_beta   90.00
_cell.angle_gamma   90.00
#
_symmetry.space_group_name_H-M   'P 1'
#
loop_
_entity.id
_entity.type
_entity.pdbx_description
1 polymer ?
#
loop_
_entity_poly.entity_id
_entity_poly.type
_entity_poly.pdbx_seq_one_letter_code
_entity_poly.pdbx_strand_id
1 'polypeptide(L)'
;MTDFPDDKGLHGLWRGDGATLAPLPLDEVKRRAARLGNAVRRRNRVEYIAAGVVLLAFAFYAIVLPGALLKIGSLLTIAGVLVVVWQLARRTSRSNPGVEASDVRAFYRARLVREEHMLARVGRWYLAPMLPGLLVFMAGQAVAAGKATLPGVLSFAALPLLLFFGVWLLNQRAAVKLRAQIDRIDRAADYQGDPE
;
A
#
# COMPACT_ATOMS: atom_id res chain seq x y z
N MET A 1 -17.70 47.93 3.21
CA MET A 1 -18.40 47.15 4.25
C MET A 1 -17.61 45.86 4.48
N THR A 2 -16.63 45.91 5.35
CA THR A 2 -15.89 44.75 5.89
C THR A 2 -15.34 45.22 7.24
N ASP A 3 -16.12 44.97 8.28
CA ASP A 3 -15.75 45.24 9.67
C ASP A 3 -14.85 44.07 10.11
N PHE A 4 -13.60 44.37 10.47
CA PHE A 4 -12.70 43.38 11.05
C PHE A 4 -13.15 43.13 12.50
N PRO A 5 -13.23 41.87 12.97
CA PRO A 5 -13.63 41.61 14.35
C PRO A 5 -12.61 42.23 15.32
N ASP A 6 -13.12 42.99 16.28
CA ASP A 6 -12.40 43.69 17.34
C ASP A 6 -11.39 42.78 18.06
N ASP A 7 -10.10 43.15 18.01
CA ASP A 7 -8.98 42.47 18.69
C ASP A 7 -9.24 42.29 20.19
N LYS A 8 -10.05 43.17 20.80
CA LYS A 8 -10.42 43.05 22.23
C LYS A 8 -11.30 41.83 22.51
N GLY A 9 -12.09 41.38 21.54
CA GLY A 9 -12.88 40.15 21.62
C GLY A 9 -12.01 38.89 21.61
N LEU A 10 -10.91 38.91 20.86
CA LEU A 10 -9.93 37.82 20.81
C LEU A 10 -9.12 37.71 22.10
N HIS A 11 -8.70 38.85 22.67
CA HIS A 11 -7.99 38.85 23.95
C HIS A 11 -8.87 38.42 25.14
N GLY A 12 -10.18 38.67 25.07
CA GLY A 12 -11.15 38.20 26.08
C GLY A 12 -11.31 36.68 26.08
N LEU A 13 -11.28 36.04 24.91
CA LEU A 13 -11.33 34.58 24.76
C LEU A 13 -10.06 33.88 25.27
N TRP A 14 -8.92 34.57 25.26
CA TRP A 14 -7.63 34.02 25.68
C TRP A 14 -7.36 34.16 27.19
N ARG A 15 -7.90 35.20 27.85
CA ARG A 15 -7.80 35.38 29.32
C ARG A 15 -8.87 34.64 30.13
N GLY A 16 -9.89 34.09 29.47
CA GLY A 16 -10.83 33.18 30.11
C GLY A 16 -10.21 31.80 30.29
N ASP A 17 -9.57 31.58 31.45
CA ASP A 17 -9.17 30.24 31.89
C ASP A 17 -10.37 29.28 31.78
N GLY A 18 -10.27 28.29 30.90
CA GLY A 18 -11.24 27.20 30.85
C GLY A 18 -11.66 26.68 29.47
N ALA A 19 -11.16 27.21 28.35
CA ALA A 19 -11.15 26.43 27.12
C ALA A 19 -10.08 25.34 27.24
N THR A 20 -10.32 24.38 28.15
CA THR A 20 -9.72 23.06 28.07
C THR A 20 -9.90 22.64 26.62
N LEU A 21 -8.82 22.58 25.86
CA LEU A 21 -8.75 21.75 24.68
C LEU A 21 -9.09 20.36 25.21
N ALA A 22 -10.39 20.02 25.18
CA ALA A 22 -10.88 18.78 25.73
C ALA A 22 -9.97 17.71 25.12
N PRO A 23 -9.22 16.95 25.96
CA PRO A 23 -8.28 15.98 25.44
C PRO A 23 -9.05 15.16 24.43
N LEU A 24 -8.61 15.21 23.17
CA LEU A 24 -9.26 14.57 22.03
C LEU A 24 -9.71 13.20 22.53
N PRO A 25 -11.03 12.94 22.70
CA PRO A 25 -11.47 11.90 23.61
C PRO A 25 -10.80 10.62 23.17
N LEU A 26 -10.23 9.86 24.11
CA LEU A 26 -9.47 8.63 23.82
C LEU A 26 -10.24 7.72 22.84
N ASP A 27 -11.57 7.79 22.86
CA ASP A 27 -12.48 7.12 21.94
C ASP A 27 -12.43 7.64 20.50
N GLU A 28 -12.26 8.94 20.26
CA GLU A 28 -12.05 9.56 18.95
C GLU A 28 -10.70 9.12 18.35
N VAL A 29 -9.65 9.08 19.18
CA VAL A 29 -8.31 8.59 18.80
C VAL A 29 -8.36 7.08 18.51
N LYS A 30 -8.97 6.28 19.39
CA LYS A 30 -9.21 4.84 19.18
C LYS A 30 -10.05 4.57 17.94
N ARG A 31 -11.07 5.37 17.65
CA ARG A 31 -11.96 5.22 16.49
C ARG A 31 -11.27 5.64 15.19
N ARG A 32 -10.36 6.62 15.21
CA ARG A 32 -9.48 6.94 14.06
C ARG A 32 -8.42 5.86 13.84
N ALA A 33 -7.80 5.36 14.91
CA ALA A 33 -6.86 4.24 14.86
C ALA A 33 -7.52 2.94 14.37
N ALA A 34 -8.75 2.65 14.81
CA ALA A 34 -9.55 1.52 14.36
C ALA A 34 -10.00 1.65 12.90
N ARG A 35 -10.36 2.85 12.44
CA ARG A 35 -10.69 3.11 11.02
C ARG A 35 -9.48 2.91 10.11
N LEU A 36 -8.29 3.37 10.53
CA LEU A 36 -7.03 3.10 9.83
C LEU A 36 -6.70 1.60 9.85
N GLY A 37 -6.83 0.94 11.01
CA GLY A 37 -6.60 -0.50 11.15
C GLY A 37 -7.55 -1.36 10.31
N ASN A 38 -8.82 -0.96 10.18
CA ASN A 38 -9.82 -1.65 9.38
C ASN A 38 -9.57 -1.48 7.87
N ALA A 39 -9.11 -0.30 7.42
CA ALA A 39 -8.75 -0.06 6.03
C ALA A 39 -7.53 -0.91 5.61
N VAL A 40 -6.49 -0.95 6.45
CA VAL A 40 -5.30 -1.79 6.24
C VAL A 40 -5.68 -3.28 6.26
N ARG A 41 -6.52 -3.72 7.20
CA ARG A 41 -6.93 -5.13 7.31
C ARG A 41 -7.81 -5.57 6.13
N ARG A 42 -8.69 -4.70 5.62
CA ARG A 42 -9.50 -4.97 4.41
C ARG A 42 -8.61 -5.09 3.18
N ARG A 43 -7.59 -4.24 3.07
CA ARG A 43 -6.63 -4.27 1.96
C ARG A 43 -5.77 -5.54 1.98
N ASN A 44 -5.19 -5.89 3.12
CA ASN A 44 -4.45 -7.15 3.26
C ASN A 44 -5.32 -8.36 2.91
N ARG A 45 -6.60 -8.37 3.33
CA ARG A 45 -7.52 -9.47 3.01
C ARG A 45 -7.77 -9.61 1.50
N VAL A 46 -7.95 -8.50 0.78
CA VAL A 46 -8.11 -8.54 -0.68
C VAL A 46 -6.83 -9.04 -1.35
N GLU A 47 -5.66 -8.60 -0.89
CA GLU A 47 -4.36 -9.05 -1.42
C GLU A 47 -4.13 -10.56 -1.20
N TYR A 48 -4.47 -11.10 -0.03
CA TYR A 48 -4.39 -12.54 0.23
C TYR A 48 -5.38 -13.35 -0.59
N ILE A 49 -6.62 -12.85 -0.77
CA ILE A 49 -7.62 -13.51 -1.64
C ILE A 49 -7.11 -13.53 -3.09
N ALA A 50 -6.61 -12.40 -3.60
CA ALA A 50 -6.06 -12.31 -4.94
C ALA A 50 -4.87 -13.27 -5.13
N ALA A 51 -3.95 -13.33 -4.16
CA ALA A 51 -2.84 -14.27 -4.18
C ALA A 51 -3.34 -15.73 -4.20
N GLY A 52 -4.33 -16.08 -3.38
CA GLY A 52 -4.93 -17.41 -3.37
C GLY A 52 -5.57 -17.80 -4.71
N VAL A 53 -6.32 -16.88 -5.33
CA VAL A 53 -6.93 -17.10 -6.66
C VAL A 53 -5.86 -17.35 -7.72
N VAL A 54 -4.80 -16.53 -7.75
CA VAL A 54 -3.69 -16.71 -8.70
C VAL A 54 -3.00 -18.05 -8.48
N LEU A 55 -2.73 -18.42 -7.22
CA LEU A 55 -2.10 -19.69 -6.88
C LEU A 55 -2.92 -20.88 -7.39
N LEU A 56 -4.23 -20.88 -7.13
CA LEU A 56 -5.15 -21.95 -7.56
C LEU A 56 -5.24 -22.03 -9.09
N ALA A 57 -5.38 -20.90 -9.78
CA ALA A 57 -5.47 -20.86 -11.24
C ALA A 57 -4.19 -21.41 -11.90
N PHE A 58 -3.02 -20.96 -11.46
CA PHE A 58 -1.76 -21.43 -12.03
C PHE A 58 -1.41 -22.86 -11.62
N ALA A 59 -1.83 -23.32 -10.43
CA ALA A 59 -1.71 -24.73 -10.05
C ALA A 59 -2.56 -25.61 -10.98
N PHE A 60 -3.80 -25.19 -11.25
CA PHE A 60 -4.67 -25.87 -12.21
C PHE A 60 -4.05 -25.91 -13.62
N TYR A 61 -3.52 -24.77 -14.11
CA TYR A 61 -2.84 -24.72 -15.41
C TYR A 61 -1.61 -25.63 -15.49
N ALA A 62 -0.81 -25.71 -14.42
CA ALA A 62 0.37 -26.58 -14.38
C ALA A 62 0.02 -28.07 -14.50
N ILE A 63 -1.17 -28.46 -14.04
CA ILE A 63 -1.67 -29.85 -14.10
C ILE A 63 -2.32 -30.15 -15.44
N VAL A 64 -3.22 -29.27 -15.90
CA VAL A 64 -4.12 -29.55 -17.03
C VAL A 64 -3.51 -29.20 -18.39
N LEU A 65 -2.73 -28.12 -18.49
CA LEU A 65 -2.23 -27.67 -19.79
C LEU A 65 -1.01 -28.50 -20.24
N PRO A 66 -1.04 -29.03 -21.48
CA PRO A 66 0.13 -29.70 -22.06
C PRO A 66 1.15 -28.67 -22.55
N GLY A 67 2.44 -29.00 -22.41
CA GLY A 67 3.55 -28.18 -22.92
C GLY A 67 4.48 -27.65 -21.83
N ALA A 68 5.79 -27.80 -22.07
CA ALA A 68 6.81 -27.45 -21.09
C ALA A 68 6.78 -25.96 -20.70
N LEU A 69 6.61 -25.04 -21.67
CA LEU A 69 6.58 -23.60 -21.40
C LEU A 69 5.41 -23.20 -20.49
N LEU A 70 4.21 -23.76 -20.71
CA LEU A 70 3.04 -23.47 -19.88
C LEU A 70 3.24 -23.96 -18.44
N LYS A 71 3.83 -25.14 -18.27
CA LYS A 71 4.15 -25.69 -16.94
C LYS A 71 5.23 -24.88 -16.23
N ILE A 72 6.34 -24.59 -16.90
CA ILE A 72 7.44 -23.80 -16.35
C ILE A 72 6.96 -22.39 -15.98
N GLY A 73 6.22 -21.74 -16.87
CA GLY A 73 5.62 -20.42 -16.61
C GLY A 73 4.70 -20.45 -15.40
N SER A 74 3.85 -21.47 -15.29
CA SER A 74 2.95 -21.64 -14.15
C SER A 74 3.69 -21.83 -12.82
N LEU A 75 4.70 -22.70 -12.79
CA LEU A 75 5.52 -22.94 -11.59
C LEU A 75 6.31 -21.69 -11.19
N LEU A 76 6.89 -20.96 -12.15
CA LEU A 76 7.58 -19.70 -11.89
C LEU A 76 6.61 -18.64 -11.33
N THR A 77 5.40 -18.53 -11.87
CA THR A 77 4.39 -17.60 -11.33
C THR A 77 3.98 -17.97 -9.92
N ILE A 78 3.75 -19.26 -9.64
CA ILE A 78 3.47 -19.77 -8.28
C ILE A 78 4.60 -19.40 -7.33
N ALA A 79 5.86 -19.66 -7.71
CA ALA A 79 7.02 -19.29 -6.90
C ALA A 79 7.07 -17.78 -6.64
N GLY A 80 6.79 -16.95 -7.66
CA GLY A 80 6.67 -15.51 -7.53
C GLY A 80 5.60 -15.09 -6.51
N VAL A 81 4.40 -15.69 -6.57
CA VAL A 81 3.32 -15.44 -5.61
C VAL A 81 3.73 -15.84 -4.19
N LEU A 82 4.38 -16.99 -4.01
CA LEU A 82 4.85 -17.44 -2.69
C LEU A 82 5.89 -16.48 -2.11
N VAL A 83 6.82 -15.97 -2.93
CA VAL A 83 7.77 -14.94 -2.53
C VAL A 83 7.05 -13.67 -2.08
N VAL A 84 6.00 -13.25 -2.79
CA VAL A 84 5.19 -12.07 -2.42
C VAL A 84 4.47 -12.29 -1.10
N VAL A 85 3.80 -13.44 -0.93
CA VAL A 85 3.07 -13.82 0.30
C VAL A 85 4.03 -13.89 1.49
N TRP A 86 5.20 -14.51 1.32
CA TRP A 86 6.23 -14.58 2.35
C TRP A 86 6.76 -13.19 2.73
N GLN A 87 7.01 -12.32 1.75
CA GLN A 87 7.42 -10.95 2.02
C GLN A 87 6.35 -10.15 2.75
N LEU A 88 5.08 -10.33 2.39
CA LEU A 88 3.96 -9.68 3.07
C LEU A 88 3.85 -10.16 4.52
N ALA A 89 3.87 -11.48 4.74
CA ALA A 89 3.82 -12.09 6.07
C ALA A 89 4.98 -11.65 6.97
N ARG A 90 6.22 -11.65 6.44
CA ARG A 90 7.41 -11.21 7.18
C ARG A 90 7.34 -9.73 7.59
N ARG A 91 6.70 -8.89 6.77
CA ARG A 91 6.57 -7.45 7.04
C ARG A 91 5.41 -7.14 7.98
N THR A 92 4.29 -7.87 7.89
CA THR A 92 3.19 -7.74 8.85
C THR A 92 3.62 -8.19 10.25
N SER A 93 4.39 -9.28 10.37
CA SER A 93 4.85 -9.82 11.67
C SER A 93 5.90 -8.95 12.37
N ARG A 94 6.55 -8.01 11.69
CA ARG A 94 7.53 -7.09 12.30
C ARG A 94 6.90 -5.87 12.99
N SER A 95 5.58 -5.81 13.05
CA SER A 95 4.84 -4.68 13.60
C SER A 95 4.62 -4.80 15.13
N ASN A 96 5.71 -4.82 15.93
CA ASN A 96 5.78 -4.22 17.28
C ASN A 96 7.07 -4.64 18.01
N PRO A 97 8.01 -3.71 18.23
CA PRO A 97 8.67 -3.56 19.50
C PRO A 97 7.95 -2.45 20.26
N GLY A 98 7.44 -2.76 21.45
CA GLY A 98 6.84 -1.77 22.33
C GLY A 98 7.83 -0.64 22.59
N VAL A 99 7.40 0.60 22.36
CA VAL A 99 8.15 1.79 22.76
C VAL A 99 7.15 2.78 23.34
N GLU A 100 7.53 3.31 24.49
CA GLU A 100 6.72 4.03 25.46
C GLU A 100 5.91 5.20 24.89
N ALA A 101 4.81 5.48 25.57
CA ALA A 101 3.74 6.42 25.20
C ALA A 101 4.12 7.91 25.29
N SER A 102 5.40 8.29 25.14
CA SER A 102 5.84 9.69 25.34
C SER A 102 5.69 10.59 24.11
N ASP A 103 5.57 10.05 22.89
CA ASP A 103 5.27 10.87 21.71
C ASP A 103 4.42 10.15 20.65
N VAL A 104 3.09 10.25 20.82
CA VAL A 104 2.08 9.72 19.88
C VAL A 104 2.27 10.28 18.46
N ARG A 105 2.79 11.50 18.31
CA ARG A 105 3.01 12.16 17.01
C ARG A 105 4.22 11.56 16.30
N ALA A 106 5.36 11.43 16.98
CA ALA A 106 6.55 10.79 16.42
C ALA A 106 6.26 9.34 16.00
N PHE A 107 5.47 8.60 16.81
CA PHE A 107 5.02 7.26 16.47
C PHE A 107 4.15 7.23 15.21
N TYR A 108 3.16 8.12 15.12
CA TYR A 108 2.26 8.21 13.97
C TYR A 108 3.02 8.58 12.69
N ARG A 109 3.95 9.54 12.76
CA ARG A 109 4.83 9.93 11.66
C ARG A 109 5.71 8.77 11.20
N ALA A 110 6.39 8.08 12.13
CA ALA A 110 7.26 6.96 11.81
C ALA A 110 6.50 5.80 11.14
N ARG A 111 5.23 5.59 11.51
CA ARG A 111 4.35 4.61 10.86
C ARG A 111 4.00 5.02 9.43
N LEU A 112 3.63 6.29 9.20
CA LEU A 112 3.31 6.81 7.87
C LEU A 112 4.51 6.75 6.91
N VAL A 113 5.72 7.10 7.38
CA VAL A 113 6.95 7.04 6.58
C VAL A 113 7.25 5.60 6.14
N ARG A 114 7.09 4.63 7.05
CA ARG A 114 7.28 3.20 6.73
C ARG A 114 6.26 2.71 5.70
N GLU A 115 5.00 3.12 5.82
CA GLU A 115 3.94 2.73 4.91
C GLU A 115 4.09 3.38 3.52
N GLU A 116 4.49 4.65 3.47
CA GLU A 116 4.83 5.36 2.22
C GLU A 116 5.98 4.68 1.48
N HIS A 117 7.10 4.41 2.15
CA HIS A 117 8.24 3.71 1.55
C HIS A 117 7.87 2.31 1.05
N MET A 118 7.01 1.61 1.79
CA MET A 118 6.53 0.28 1.40
C MET A 118 5.70 0.34 0.11
N LEU A 119 4.78 1.30 0.00
CA LEU A 119 3.93 1.49 -1.18
C LEU A 119 4.71 2.03 -2.38
N ALA A 120 5.65 2.94 -2.17
CA ALA A 120 6.51 3.46 -3.24
C ALA A 120 7.38 2.37 -3.88
N ARG A 121 7.82 1.39 -3.06
CA ARG A 121 8.66 0.26 -3.50
C ARG A 121 7.85 -0.99 -3.87
N VAL A 122 6.53 -1.00 -3.66
CA VAL A 122 5.67 -2.17 -3.90
C VAL A 122 5.87 -2.76 -5.29
N GLY A 123 5.94 -1.94 -6.34
CA GLY A 123 6.15 -2.46 -7.69
C GLY A 123 7.38 -3.38 -7.83
N ARG A 124 8.50 -3.01 -7.20
CA ARG A 124 9.77 -3.75 -7.33
C ARG A 124 9.81 -5.05 -6.54
N TRP A 125 9.13 -5.15 -5.41
CA TRP A 125 9.15 -6.37 -4.59
C TRP A 125 7.90 -7.23 -4.73
N TYR A 126 6.80 -6.67 -5.25
CA TYR A 126 5.50 -7.32 -5.45
C TYR A 126 5.31 -7.82 -6.89
N LEU A 127 5.61 -6.99 -7.91
CA LEU A 127 5.33 -7.35 -9.31
C LEU A 127 6.51 -8.08 -9.97
N ALA A 128 7.75 -7.69 -9.64
CA ALA A 128 8.95 -8.25 -10.25
C ALA A 128 9.08 -9.78 -10.10
N PRO A 129 8.76 -10.41 -8.95
CA PRO A 129 8.88 -11.86 -8.81
C PRO A 129 7.91 -12.66 -9.71
N MET A 130 6.77 -12.06 -10.09
CA MET A 130 5.74 -12.72 -10.90
C MET A 130 5.96 -12.54 -12.41
N LEU A 131 6.66 -11.47 -12.82
CA LEU A 131 6.85 -11.11 -14.22
C LEU A 131 7.54 -12.21 -15.06
N PRO A 132 8.65 -12.83 -14.62
CA PRO A 132 9.31 -13.87 -15.40
C PRO A 132 8.38 -15.05 -15.71
N GLY A 133 7.69 -15.59 -14.69
CA GLY A 133 6.75 -16.70 -14.88
C GLY A 133 5.59 -16.34 -15.79
N LEU A 134 5.04 -15.13 -15.63
CA LEU A 134 3.96 -14.62 -16.48
C LEU A 134 4.40 -14.54 -17.95
N LEU A 135 5.59 -13.99 -18.23
CA LEU A 135 6.09 -13.86 -19.60
C LEU A 135 6.35 -15.24 -20.24
N VAL A 136 6.92 -16.19 -19.50
CA VAL A 136 7.13 -17.55 -19.98
C VAL A 136 5.79 -18.24 -20.27
N PHE A 137 4.79 -18.06 -19.41
CA PHE A 137 3.45 -18.59 -19.63
C PHE A 137 2.79 -17.99 -20.88
N MET A 138 2.87 -16.66 -21.07
CA MET A 138 2.33 -15.99 -22.26
C MET A 138 3.05 -16.42 -23.53
N ALA A 139 4.35 -16.68 -23.47
CA ALA A 139 5.09 -17.27 -24.58
C ALA A 139 4.59 -18.69 -24.91
N GLY A 140 4.32 -19.51 -23.89
CA GLY A 140 3.71 -20.83 -24.06
C GLY A 140 2.34 -20.76 -24.75
N GLN A 141 1.48 -19.82 -24.34
CA GLN A 141 0.17 -19.58 -24.96
C GLN A 141 0.30 -19.17 -26.43
N ALA A 142 1.25 -18.26 -26.72
CA ALA A 142 1.50 -17.81 -28.08
C ALA A 142 2.01 -18.94 -28.98
N VAL A 143 2.92 -19.79 -28.48
CA VAL A 143 3.40 -20.99 -29.19
C VAL A 143 2.25 -21.97 -29.45
N ALA A 144 1.42 -22.27 -28.44
CA ALA A 144 0.26 -23.15 -28.59
C ALA A 144 -0.76 -22.63 -29.61
N ALA A 145 -0.87 -21.31 -29.76
CA ALA A 145 -1.73 -20.65 -30.73
C ALA A 145 -1.09 -20.49 -32.13
N GLY A 146 0.12 -21.01 -32.37
CA GLY A 146 0.84 -20.83 -33.63
C GLY A 146 1.36 -19.39 -33.87
N LYS A 147 1.42 -18.57 -32.82
CA LYS A 147 1.81 -17.15 -32.84
C LYS A 147 3.11 -16.92 -32.07
N ALA A 148 4.13 -17.76 -32.29
CA ALA A 148 5.43 -17.72 -31.60
C ALA A 148 6.32 -16.51 -31.96
N THR A 149 5.72 -15.37 -32.31
CA THR A 149 6.40 -14.11 -32.61
C THR A 149 6.28 -13.16 -31.42
N LEU A 150 7.20 -12.19 -31.33
CA LEU A 150 7.16 -11.19 -30.25
C LEU A 150 5.82 -10.44 -30.18
N PRO A 151 5.20 -9.97 -31.29
CA PRO A 151 3.87 -9.38 -31.25
C PRO A 151 2.79 -10.35 -30.75
N GLY A 152 2.90 -11.64 -31.10
CA GLY A 152 2.04 -12.70 -30.60
C GLY A 152 2.09 -12.79 -29.08
N VAL A 153 3.29 -12.93 -28.50
CA VAL A 153 3.48 -12.96 -27.05
C VAL A 153 2.96 -11.69 -26.38
N LEU A 154 3.27 -10.51 -26.93
CA LEU A 154 2.81 -9.24 -26.38
C LEU A 154 1.28 -9.11 -26.40
N SER A 155 0.60 -9.65 -27.41
CA SER A 155 -0.87 -9.62 -27.46
C SER A 155 -1.51 -10.41 -26.31
N PHE A 156 -0.96 -11.56 -25.93
CA PHE A 156 -1.41 -12.33 -24.77
C PHE A 156 -1.00 -11.68 -23.44
N ALA A 157 0.18 -11.03 -23.41
CA ALA A 157 0.67 -10.35 -22.21
C ALA A 157 0.01 -8.99 -21.95
N ALA A 158 -0.62 -8.37 -22.95
CA ALA A 158 -1.12 -6.99 -22.88
C ALA A 158 -2.07 -6.76 -21.70
N LEU A 159 -3.12 -7.59 -21.57
CA LEU A 159 -4.10 -7.45 -20.49
C LEU A 159 -3.48 -7.68 -19.09
N PRO A 160 -2.74 -8.79 -18.84
CA PRO A 160 -2.02 -8.97 -17.58
C PRO A 160 -1.07 -7.82 -17.22
N LEU A 161 -0.30 -7.32 -18.20
CA LEU A 161 0.62 -6.20 -17.99
C LEU A 161 -0.14 -4.90 -17.66
N LEU A 162 -1.27 -4.66 -18.31
CA LEU A 162 -2.13 -3.51 -18.00
C LEU A 162 -2.69 -3.60 -16.57
N LEU A 163 -3.11 -4.79 -16.12
CA LEU A 163 -3.55 -5.01 -14.74
C LEU A 163 -2.42 -4.78 -13.74
N PHE A 164 -1.22 -5.29 -14.03
CA PHE A 164 -0.02 -5.07 -13.21
C PHE A 164 0.32 -3.58 -13.13
N PHE A 165 0.24 -2.87 -14.26
CA PHE A 165 0.45 -1.42 -14.32
C PHE A 165 -0.61 -0.66 -13.52
N GLY A 166 -1.89 -1.06 -13.60
CA GLY A 166 -2.97 -0.48 -12.80
C GLY A 166 -2.74 -0.65 -11.30
N VAL A 167 -2.35 -1.86 -10.87
CA VAL A 167 -1.98 -2.14 -9.47
C VAL A 167 -0.80 -1.26 -9.05
N TRP A 168 0.25 -1.17 -9.87
CA TRP A 168 1.39 -0.31 -9.60
C TRP A 168 0.98 1.18 -9.44
N LEU A 169 0.16 1.70 -10.35
CA LEU A 169 -0.28 3.08 -10.33
C LEU A 169 -1.14 3.40 -9.10
N LEU A 170 -2.06 2.52 -8.73
CA LEU A 170 -2.87 2.67 -7.51
C LEU A 170 -1.99 2.71 -6.25
N ASN A 171 -0.95 1.88 -6.22
CA ASN A 171 0.02 1.87 -5.12
C ASN A 171 0.83 3.16 -5.05
N GLN A 172 1.30 3.69 -6.18
CA GLN A 172 2.01 4.97 -6.22
C GLN A 172 1.12 6.13 -5.78
N ARG A 173 -0.13 6.16 -6.26
CA ARG A 173 -1.10 7.19 -5.83
C ARG A 173 -1.37 7.13 -4.32
N ALA A 174 -1.42 5.94 -3.75
CA ALA A 174 -1.55 5.76 -2.31
C ALA A 174 -0.31 6.27 -1.55
N ALA A 175 0.90 5.98 -2.06
CA ALA A 175 2.16 6.50 -1.49
C ALA A 175 2.20 8.03 -1.49
N VAL A 176 1.83 8.68 -2.60
CA VAL A 176 1.77 10.15 -2.70
C VAL A 176 0.79 10.75 -1.68
N LYS A 177 -0.38 10.11 -1.48
CA LYS A 177 -1.34 10.56 -0.47
C LYS A 177 -0.78 10.47 0.95
N LEU A 178 -0.01 9.42 1.26
CA LEU A 178 0.66 9.29 2.55
C LEU A 178 1.77 10.33 2.71
N ARG A 179 2.53 10.61 1.64
CA ARG A 179 3.55 11.68 1.66
C ARG A 179 2.96 13.03 2.00
N ALA A 180 1.86 13.41 1.35
CA ALA A 180 1.16 14.65 1.65
C ALA A 180 0.59 14.72 3.09
N GLN A 181 0.36 13.58 3.75
CA GLN A 181 0.01 13.55 5.17
C GLN A 181 1.23 13.79 6.06
N ILE A 182 2.38 13.18 5.73
CA ILE A 182 3.65 13.41 6.43
C ILE A 182 4.03 14.88 6.36
N ASP A 183 4.00 15.49 5.17
CA ASP A 183 4.38 16.89 4.97
C ASP A 183 3.45 17.89 5.70
N ARG A 184 2.23 17.49 6.04
CA ARG A 184 1.32 18.30 6.89
C ARG A 184 1.66 18.20 8.36
N ILE A 185 2.06 17.02 8.83
CA ILE A 185 2.49 16.82 10.22
C ILE A 185 3.80 17.57 10.47
N ASP A 186 4.71 17.57 9.49
CA ASP A 186 6.00 18.24 9.60
C ASP A 186 5.84 19.76 9.66
N ARG A 187 5.05 20.35 8.75
CA ARG A 187 4.75 21.81 8.78
C ARG A 187 4.06 22.28 10.05
N ALA A 188 3.17 21.47 10.61
CA ALA A 188 2.54 21.79 11.90
C ALA A 188 3.50 21.64 13.09
N ALA A 189 4.67 21.02 12.91
CA ALA A 189 5.69 20.89 13.96
C ALA A 189 6.57 22.13 13.96
N ASP A 190 6.98 22.56 12.77
CA ASP A 190 7.74 23.79 12.56
C ASP A 190 6.97 25.00 13.10
N TYR A 191 5.65 25.06 12.91
CA TYR A 191 4.78 26.12 13.45
C TYR A 191 4.64 26.13 14.98
N GLN A 192 4.95 25.03 15.66
CA GLN A 192 4.88 24.93 17.13
C GLN A 192 6.27 25.08 17.80
N GLY A 193 7.34 24.97 17.01
CA GLY A 193 8.73 25.12 17.46
C GLY A 193 9.23 26.57 17.49
N ASP A 194 8.38 27.54 17.14
CA ASP A 194 8.72 28.96 17.10
C ASP A 194 7.90 29.74 18.16
N PRO A 195 8.32 29.70 19.44
CA PRO A 195 8.16 30.84 20.33
C PRO A 195 9.54 31.46 20.61
N GLU A 196 9.69 32.68 20.09
CA GLU A 196 10.74 33.70 20.32
C GLU A 196 12.05 33.63 19.52
#